data_AF-A0A2H0VZ91-F1
#
_entry.id   AF-A0A2H0VZ91-F1
#
_cell.length_a   1.000
_cell.length_b   1.000
_cell.length_c   1.000
_cell.angle_alpha   90.00
_cell.angle_beta   90.00
_cell.angle_gamma   90.00
#
_symmetry.space_group_name_H-M   'P 1'
#
loop_
_entity.id
_entity.type
_entity.pdbx_description
1 polymer ?
#
loop_
_entity_poly.entity_id
_entity_poly.type
_entity_poly.pdbx_seq_one_letter_code
_entity_poly.pdbx_strand_id
1 'polypeptide(L)'
;MDDQKNQKPVKYNPLYDPATDNAAISDEAQQIVNNPIEDPTGLDDDDQAFVNMLVSLVDEGKINLYQPSTLLNQEVYDGLNDEKKGKVDQQAFNMLSTVREIYNYNKSAFTNNSYQFQNMVRKLRLQKEETEGEIGDVYVF
;
A
#
# COMPACT_ATOMS: atom_id res chain seq x y z
N MET A 1 -48.74 -25.74 -26.60
CA MET A 1 -49.11 -24.32 -26.72
C MET A 1 -49.93 -23.99 -25.49
N ASP A 2 -49.61 -23.12 -24.56
CA ASP A 2 -48.44 -22.28 -24.28
C ASP A 2 -48.72 -21.77 -22.87
N ASP A 3 -47.89 -22.11 -21.87
CA ASP A 3 -47.98 -21.50 -20.54
C ASP A 3 -46.57 -21.09 -20.10
N GLN A 4 -46.05 -20.08 -20.79
CA GLN A 4 -44.96 -19.24 -20.29
C GLN A 4 -45.49 -17.82 -20.09
N LYS A 5 -46.32 -17.64 -19.06
CA LYS A 5 -46.71 -16.31 -18.58
C LYS A 5 -45.52 -15.66 -17.86
N ASN A 6 -44.78 -14.87 -18.63
CA ASN A 6 -44.45 -13.48 -18.31
C ASN A 6 -43.92 -13.23 -16.89
N GLN A 7 -42.74 -13.78 -16.56
CA GLN A 7 -41.98 -13.29 -15.41
C GLN A 7 -41.33 -11.96 -15.81
N LYS A 8 -41.78 -10.86 -15.19
CA LYS A 8 -41.09 -9.56 -15.30
C LYS A 8 -39.64 -9.75 -14.83
N PRO A 9 -38.64 -9.27 -15.59
CA PRO A 9 -37.25 -9.39 -15.17
C PRO A 9 -37.08 -8.67 -13.84
N VAL A 10 -36.59 -9.41 -12.84
CA VAL A 10 -36.25 -8.85 -11.53
C VAL A 10 -35.15 -7.82 -11.77
N LYS A 11 -35.40 -6.55 -11.45
CA LYS A 11 -34.40 -5.49 -11.52
C LYS A 11 -33.36 -5.78 -10.42
N TYR A 12 -32.26 -6.45 -10.79
CA TYR A 12 -31.25 -6.97 -9.86
C TYR A 12 -30.57 -5.89 -9.00
N ASN A 13 -30.65 -4.62 -9.40
CA ASN A 13 -30.21 -3.48 -8.62
C ASN A 13 -31.28 -2.36 -8.70
N PRO A 14 -31.91 -1.97 -7.58
CA PRO A 14 -32.90 -0.89 -7.57
C PRO A 14 -32.29 0.47 -7.97
N LEU A 15 -30.97 0.64 -7.85
CA LEU A 15 -30.21 1.83 -8.22
C LEU A 15 -29.64 1.77 -9.65
N TYR A 16 -29.92 0.70 -10.42
CA TYR A 16 -29.47 0.63 -11.81
C TYR A 16 -30.14 1.74 -12.63
N ASP A 17 -29.32 2.63 -13.15
CA ASP A 17 -29.68 3.68 -14.09
C ASP A 17 -28.74 3.63 -15.31
N PRO A 18 -29.16 3.02 -16.43
CA PRO A 18 -28.32 2.90 -17.62
C PRO A 18 -27.93 4.25 -18.24
N ALA A 19 -28.59 5.35 -17.88
CA ALA A 19 -28.22 6.69 -18.34
C ALA A 19 -26.97 7.24 -17.63
N THR A 20 -26.66 6.76 -16.42
CA THR A 20 -25.54 7.26 -15.60
C THR A 20 -24.49 6.20 -15.32
N ASP A 21 -24.86 4.92 -15.27
CA ASP A 21 -23.98 3.82 -14.83
C ASP A 21 -22.78 3.55 -15.76
N ASN A 22 -22.88 3.94 -17.04
CA ASN A 22 -21.77 3.89 -18.00
C ASN A 22 -21.45 5.28 -18.60
N ALA A 23 -21.99 6.35 -18.00
CA ALA A 23 -21.68 7.70 -18.45
C ALA A 23 -20.21 8.00 -18.16
N ALA A 24 -19.54 8.68 -19.10
CA ALA A 24 -18.21 9.21 -18.85
C ALA A 24 -18.30 10.19 -17.67
N ILE A 25 -17.42 10.04 -16.69
CA ILE A 25 -17.27 11.05 -15.65
C ILE A 25 -16.80 12.36 -16.28
N SER A 26 -17.32 13.49 -15.81
CA SER A 26 -16.89 14.79 -16.32
C SER A 26 -15.41 15.00 -16.07
N ASP A 27 -14.75 15.80 -16.92
CA ASP A 27 -13.33 16.13 -16.73
C ASP A 27 -13.08 16.75 -15.35
N GLU A 28 -14.01 17.57 -14.87
CA GLU A 28 -13.98 18.17 -13.53
C GLU A 28 -14.04 17.10 -12.42
N ALA A 29 -14.95 16.13 -12.54
CA ALA A 29 -15.03 15.02 -11.58
C ALA A 29 -13.79 14.12 -11.64
N GLN A 30 -13.26 13.87 -12.85
CA GLN A 30 -12.04 13.11 -13.05
C GLN A 30 -10.83 13.81 -12.39
N GLN A 31 -10.73 15.14 -12.51
CA GLN A 31 -9.70 15.94 -11.86
C GLN A 31 -9.79 15.85 -10.33
N ILE A 32 -11.01 15.91 -9.77
CA ILE A 32 -11.21 15.80 -8.32
C ILE A 32 -10.81 14.39 -7.83
N VAL A 33 -11.24 13.35 -8.53
CA VAL A 33 -10.98 11.94 -8.15
C VAL A 33 -9.50 11.56 -8.31
N ASN A 34 -8.78 12.19 -9.24
CA ASN A 34 -7.37 11.89 -9.50
C ASN A 34 -6.41 12.54 -8.50
N ASN A 35 -6.88 13.46 -7.65
CA ASN A 35 -6.04 14.13 -6.67
C ASN A 35 -6.30 13.55 -5.27
N PRO A 36 -5.28 12.95 -4.63
CA PRO A 36 -5.40 12.50 -3.25
C PRO A 36 -5.78 13.65 -2.31
N ILE A 37 -6.62 13.36 -1.32
CA ILE A 37 -6.96 14.34 -0.28
C ILE A 37 -5.73 14.58 0.59
N GLU A 38 -5.35 15.85 0.71
CA GLU A 38 -4.19 16.29 1.49
C GLU A 38 -4.55 16.55 2.96
N ASP A 39 -3.61 16.23 3.84
CA ASP A 39 -3.57 16.76 5.19
C ASP A 39 -2.65 18.00 5.21
N PRO A 40 -3.15 19.17 5.61
CA PRO A 40 -2.34 20.39 5.65
C PRO A 40 -1.15 20.31 6.62
N THR A 41 -1.17 19.37 7.58
CA THR A 41 -0.05 19.15 8.50
C THR A 41 1.09 18.34 7.87
N GLY A 42 0.81 17.55 6.84
CA GLY A 42 1.80 16.70 6.17
C GLY A 42 2.35 15.56 7.04
N LEU A 43 3.49 15.02 6.65
CA LEU A 43 4.24 14.08 7.48
C LEU A 43 4.89 14.81 8.66
N ASP A 44 4.93 14.16 9.82
CA ASP A 44 5.80 14.58 10.90
C ASP A 44 7.29 14.30 10.57
N ASP A 45 8.20 14.87 11.37
CA ASP A 45 9.64 14.80 11.11
C ASP A 45 10.16 13.34 11.12
N ASP A 46 9.60 12.49 11.98
CA ASP A 46 10.02 11.09 12.08
C ASP A 46 9.56 10.28 10.86
N ASP A 47 8.30 10.45 10.44
CA ASP A 47 7.76 9.81 9.25
C ASP A 47 8.49 10.31 7.99
N GLN A 48 8.83 11.60 7.92
CA GLN A 48 9.60 12.16 6.82
C GLN A 48 11.03 11.62 6.78
N ALA A 49 11.70 11.51 7.93
CA ALA A 49 13.03 10.90 8.04
C ALA A 49 13.00 9.42 7.61
N PHE A 50 11.98 8.68 8.05
CA PHE A 50 11.78 7.28 7.67
C PHE A 50 11.59 7.11 6.16
N VAL A 51 10.72 7.92 5.53
CA VAL A 51 10.53 7.90 4.07
C VAL A 51 11.83 8.20 3.34
N ASN A 52 12.58 9.23 3.78
CA ASN A 52 13.84 9.62 3.14
C ASN A 52 14.88 8.50 3.20
N MET A 53 15.02 7.85 4.36
CA MET A 53 15.88 6.68 4.53
C MET A 53 15.45 5.54 3.60
N LEU A 54 14.17 5.18 3.60
CA LEU A 54 13.64 4.10 2.77
C LEU A 54 13.90 4.34 1.28
N VAL A 55 13.65 5.57 0.81
CA VAL A 55 13.91 5.97 -0.58
C VAL A 55 15.39 5.91 -0.91
N SER A 56 16.28 6.35 0.00
CA SER A 56 17.73 6.25 -0.18
C SER A 56 18.17 4.80 -0.33
N LEU A 57 17.65 3.89 0.48
CA LEU A 57 17.99 2.46 0.41
C LEU A 57 17.58 1.82 -0.92
N VAL A 58 16.45 2.25 -1.51
CA VAL A 58 16.03 1.81 -2.84
C VAL A 58 16.90 2.44 -3.93
N ASP A 59 17.14 3.75 -3.87
CA ASP A 59 17.93 4.47 -4.87
C ASP A 59 19.41 4.01 -4.88
N GLU A 60 19.95 3.60 -3.73
CA GLU A 60 21.28 2.98 -3.58
C GLU A 60 21.33 1.52 -4.03
N GLY A 61 20.18 0.90 -4.33
CA GLY A 61 20.07 -0.50 -4.72
C GLY A 61 20.24 -1.51 -3.57
N LYS A 62 20.22 -1.05 -2.31
CA LYS A 62 20.23 -1.93 -1.13
C LYS A 62 18.90 -2.66 -0.95
N ILE A 63 17.80 -1.98 -1.25
CA ILE A 63 16.46 -2.58 -1.34
C ILE A 63 16.09 -2.73 -2.81
N ASN A 64 15.77 -3.97 -3.22
CA ASN A 64 15.17 -4.25 -4.51
C ASN A 64 13.65 -4.38 -4.35
N LEU A 65 12.90 -3.52 -5.03
CA LEU A 65 11.43 -3.46 -4.98
C LEU A 65 10.71 -4.72 -5.48
N TYR A 66 11.43 -5.72 -5.98
CA TYR A 66 10.90 -6.99 -6.47
C TYR A 66 11.45 -8.21 -5.75
N GLN A 67 12.28 -8.03 -4.71
CA GLN A 67 12.91 -9.12 -3.98
C GLN A 67 12.77 -8.92 -2.45
N PRO A 68 11.84 -9.62 -1.79
CA PRO A 68 11.57 -9.42 -0.36
C PRO A 68 12.79 -9.65 0.54
N SER A 69 13.69 -10.56 0.15
CA SER A 69 14.89 -10.88 0.93
C SER A 69 15.87 -9.71 1.08
N THR A 70 15.76 -8.66 0.25
CA THR A 70 16.59 -7.45 0.39
C THR A 70 16.10 -6.51 1.49
N LEU A 71 14.90 -6.75 2.04
CA LEU A 71 14.42 -6.03 3.22
C LEU A 71 15.10 -6.52 4.50
N LEU A 72 15.74 -7.69 4.47
CA LEU A 72 16.19 -8.41 5.65
C LEU A 72 17.65 -8.11 5.98
N ASN A 73 17.90 -7.84 7.25
CA ASN A 73 19.22 -7.91 7.84
C ASN A 73 19.63 -9.38 7.95
N GLN A 74 20.46 -9.85 7.02
CA GLN A 74 20.84 -11.26 6.92
C GLN A 74 21.58 -11.78 8.16
N GLU A 75 22.36 -10.93 8.83
CA GLU A 75 23.07 -11.32 10.06
C GLU A 75 22.10 -11.71 11.17
N VAL A 76 21.03 -10.92 11.34
CA VAL A 76 19.98 -11.19 12.32
C VAL A 76 19.10 -12.35 11.86
N TYR A 77 18.68 -12.33 10.58
CA TYR A 77 17.82 -13.36 10.01
C TYR A 77 18.45 -14.75 10.09
N ASP A 78 19.73 -14.91 9.78
CA ASP A 78 20.42 -16.20 9.78
C ASP A 78 20.45 -16.86 11.15
N GLY A 79 20.49 -16.05 12.22
CA GLY A 79 20.42 -16.48 13.61
C GLY A 79 19.04 -16.92 14.10
N LEU A 80 17.99 -16.71 13.29
CA LEU A 80 16.63 -17.13 13.65
C LEU A 80 16.41 -18.63 13.45
N ASN A 81 15.51 -19.20 14.27
CA ASN A 81 15.00 -20.54 14.04
C ASN A 81 13.99 -20.57 12.88
N ASP A 82 13.68 -21.76 12.36
CA ASP A 82 12.83 -21.93 11.18
C ASP A 82 11.42 -21.32 11.33
N GLU A 83 10.83 -21.39 12.53
CA GLU A 83 9.52 -20.79 12.79
C GLU A 83 9.56 -19.26 12.65
N LYS A 84 10.56 -18.62 13.25
CA LYS A 84 10.75 -17.16 13.17
C LYS A 84 11.10 -16.74 11.74
N LYS A 85 11.95 -17.49 11.03
CA LYS A 85 12.26 -17.25 9.62
C LYS A 85 11.00 -17.24 8.75
N GLY A 86 10.15 -18.26 8.88
CA GLY A 86 8.90 -18.32 8.12
C GLY A 86 7.97 -17.13 8.37
N LYS A 87 7.87 -16.65 9.62
CA LYS A 87 7.11 -15.44 9.96
C LYS A 87 7.71 -14.19 9.30
N VAL A 88 9.02 -14.02 9.40
CA VAL A 88 9.73 -12.89 8.80
C VAL A 88 9.57 -12.89 7.28
N ASP A 89 9.71 -14.03 6.62
CA ASP A 89 9.56 -14.14 5.16
C ASP A 89 8.16 -13.71 4.70
N GLN A 90 7.13 -14.16 5.43
CA GLN A 90 5.75 -13.77 5.15
C GLN A 90 5.54 -12.26 5.33
N GLN A 91 6.08 -11.68 6.40
CA GLN A 91 5.94 -10.25 6.66
C GLN A 91 6.75 -9.40 5.67
N ALA A 92 7.96 -9.82 5.32
CA ALA A 92 8.78 -9.16 4.30
C ALA A 92 8.06 -9.11 2.94
N PHE A 93 7.36 -10.19 2.56
CA PHE A 93 6.55 -10.18 1.34
C PHE A 93 5.41 -9.16 1.40
N ASN A 94 4.71 -9.08 2.53
CA ASN A 94 3.62 -8.11 2.73
C ASN A 94 4.15 -6.66 2.73
N MET A 95 5.26 -6.42 3.45
CA MET A 95 5.87 -5.11 3.59
C MET A 95 6.46 -4.60 2.26
N LEU A 96 7.02 -5.48 1.42
CA LEU A 96 7.60 -5.09 0.13
C LEU A 96 6.59 -4.36 -0.76
N SER A 97 5.31 -4.78 -0.73
CA SER A 97 4.27 -4.11 -1.50
C SER A 97 4.07 -2.67 -1.01
N THR A 98 3.98 -2.46 0.31
CA THR A 98 3.89 -1.14 0.93
C THR A 98 5.13 -0.29 0.63
N VAL A 99 6.33 -0.85 0.72
CA VAL A 99 7.59 -0.17 0.37
C VAL A 99 7.57 0.32 -1.08
N ARG A 100 7.12 -0.53 -2.00
CA ARG A 100 6.99 -0.17 -3.42
C ARG A 100 5.98 0.95 -3.64
N GLU A 101 4.84 0.89 -2.96
CA GLU A 101 3.81 1.93 -3.02
C GLU A 101 4.34 3.27 -2.49
N ILE A 102 5.02 3.28 -1.33
CA ILE A 102 5.65 4.48 -0.77
C ILE A 102 6.68 5.05 -1.75
N TYR A 103 7.57 4.22 -2.29
CA TYR A 103 8.58 4.69 -3.25
C TYR A 103 7.94 5.30 -4.50
N ASN A 104 6.99 4.60 -5.12
CA ASN A 104 6.33 5.07 -6.33
C ASN A 104 5.53 6.36 -6.10
N TYR A 105 4.84 6.44 -4.95
CA TYR A 105 4.10 7.63 -4.57
C TYR A 105 5.05 8.81 -4.37
N ASN A 106 6.16 8.62 -3.65
CA ASN A 106 7.17 9.66 -3.43
C ASN A 106 7.86 10.15 -4.73
N LYS A 107 7.92 9.31 -5.77
CA LYS A 107 8.44 9.70 -7.10
C LYS A 107 7.35 10.24 -8.03
N SER A 108 6.09 10.24 -7.60
CA SER A 108 4.97 10.73 -8.41
C SER A 108 4.88 12.26 -8.41
N ALA A 109 3.96 12.82 -9.20
CA ALA A 109 3.66 14.25 -9.18
C ALA A 109 2.77 14.66 -8.00
N PHE A 110 2.26 13.71 -7.21
CA PHE A 110 1.43 14.01 -6.05
C PHE A 110 2.26 14.52 -4.89
N THR A 111 1.65 15.31 -4.03
CA THR A 111 2.29 15.72 -2.78
C THR A 111 2.32 14.54 -1.81
N ASN A 112 3.39 14.46 -1.02
CA ASN A 112 3.53 13.48 0.07
C ASN A 112 2.66 13.80 1.30
N ASN A 113 1.79 14.82 1.21
CA ASN A 113 0.96 15.26 2.33
C ASN A 113 -0.39 14.54 2.37
N SER A 114 -0.67 13.61 1.45
CA SER A 114 -1.96 12.92 1.44
C SER A 114 -2.14 11.99 2.63
N TYR A 115 -3.37 11.90 3.12
CA TYR A 115 -3.74 10.94 4.17
C TYR A 115 -3.38 9.51 3.77
N GLN A 116 -3.53 9.18 2.49
CA GLN A 116 -3.14 7.88 1.96
C GLN A 116 -1.64 7.62 2.14
N PHE A 117 -0.78 8.59 1.78
CA PHE A 117 0.67 8.44 1.92
C PHE A 117 1.09 8.27 3.38
N GLN A 118 0.59 9.13 4.26
CA GLN A 118 0.86 9.04 5.70
C GLN A 118 0.44 7.68 6.27
N ASN A 119 -0.73 7.18 5.90
CA ASN A 119 -1.23 5.89 6.37
C ASN A 119 -0.36 4.72 5.89
N MET A 120 0.18 4.78 4.66
CA MET A 120 1.11 3.76 4.16
C MET A 120 2.41 3.75 4.98
N VAL A 121 2.97 4.94 5.25
CA VAL A 121 4.19 5.10 6.04
C VAL A 121 4.01 4.56 7.44
N ARG A 122 2.96 4.99 8.14
CA ARG A 122 2.66 4.55 9.52
C ARG A 122 2.38 3.05 9.60
N LYS A 123 1.62 2.50 8.65
CA LYS A 123 1.37 1.06 8.58
C LYS A 123 2.68 0.28 8.44
N LEU A 124 3.60 0.71 7.59
CA LEU A 124 4.87 0.04 7.39
C LEU A 124 5.72 0.05 8.68
N ARG A 125 5.77 1.19 9.38
CA ARG A 125 6.46 1.31 10.67
C ARG A 125 5.87 0.40 11.74
N LEU A 126 4.54 0.38 11.86
CA LEU A 126 3.86 -0.52 12.80
C LEU A 126 4.15 -1.99 12.50
N GLN A 127 4.10 -2.40 11.22
CA GLN A 127 4.42 -3.78 10.82
C GLN A 127 5.87 -4.16 11.15
N LYS A 128 6.82 -3.23 10.97
CA LYS A 128 8.22 -3.40 11.38
C LYS A 128 8.30 -3.60 12.90
N GLU A 129 7.78 -2.63 13.66
CA GLU A 129 7.85 -2.63 15.13
C GLU A 129 7.20 -3.87 15.75
N GLU A 130 6.05 -4.31 15.23
CA GLU A 130 5.37 -5.53 15.67
C GLU A 130 6.24 -6.77 15.44
N THR A 131 6.85 -6.90 14.26
CA THR A 131 7.68 -8.06 13.93
C THR A 131 8.96 -8.08 14.77
N GLU A 132 9.64 -6.93 14.87
CA GLU A 132 10.92 -6.82 15.57
C GLU A 132 10.78 -6.88 17.09
N GLY A 133 9.63 -6.48 17.63
CA GLY A 133 9.32 -6.66 19.05
C GLY A 133 9.40 -8.13 19.51
N GLU A 134 9.15 -9.08 18.60
CA GLU A 134 9.24 -10.52 18.87
C GLU A 134 10.57 -11.17 18.42
N ILE A 135 11.22 -10.60 17.40
CA ILE A 135 12.26 -11.26 16.61
C ILE A 135 13.63 -10.57 16.71
N GLY A 136 13.66 -9.28 17.07
CA GLY A 136 14.85 -8.42 16.98
C GLY A 136 14.90 -7.66 15.66
N ASP A 137 15.94 -6.82 15.49
CA ASP A 137 16.14 -5.87 14.38
C ASP A 137 16.43 -6.58 13.04
N VAL A 138 15.39 -7.17 12.46
CA VAL A 138 15.49 -8.06 11.29
C VAL A 138 15.36 -7.33 9.96
N TYR A 139 14.94 -6.06 9.95
CA TYR A 139 14.82 -5.25 8.74
C TYR A 139 15.96 -4.23 8.59
N VAL A 140 16.29 -3.85 7.35
CA VAL A 140 17.44 -2.95 7.05
C VAL A 140 17.12 -1.45 7.10
N PHE A 141 15.87 -1.11 7.40
CA PHE A 141 15.27 0.21 7.50
C PHE A 141 14.45 0.22 8.77
#